data_AF-A0A936BIN7-F1
#
_entry.id   AF-A0A936BIN7-F1
#
_cell.length_a   1.000
_cell.length_b   1.000
_cell.length_c   1.000
_cell.angle_alpha   90.00
_cell.angle_beta   90.00
_cell.angle_gamma   90.00
#
_symmetry.space_group_name_H-M   'P 1'
#
loop_
_entity.id
_entity.type
_entity.pdbx_description
1 polymer ?
#
loop_
_entity_poly.entity_id
_entity_poly.type
_entity_poly.pdbx_seq_one_letter_code
_entity_poly.pdbx_strand_id
1 'polypeptide(L)' 'MPVVTFKVSVQDARRLRQLAKARQTTVSAYLRSVALPPQSEAALDLQTHPVSGCLYNAAAGRVVSDAQIRATLASFP' A
#
# COMPACT_ATOMS: atom_id res chain seq x y z
N MET A 1 -5.93 -1.01 -14.81
CA MET A 1 -4.65 -0.61 -14.16
C MET A 1 -4.16 0.68 -14.82
N PRO A 2 -3.88 1.75 -14.07
CA PRO A 2 -3.36 2.99 -14.65
C PRO A 2 -1.92 2.79 -15.14
N VAL A 3 -1.62 3.29 -16.34
CA VAL A 3 -0.28 3.28 -16.93
C VAL A 3 0.22 4.71 -17.00
N VAL A 4 1.35 4.99 -16.34
CA VAL A 4 1.99 6.32 -16.36
C VAL A 4 3.13 6.28 -17.37
N THR A 5 3.05 7.16 -18.38
CA THR A 5 4.09 7.32 -19.40
C THR A 5 4.67 8.72 -19.30
N PHE A 6 6.00 8.84 -19.35
CA PHE A 6 6.69 10.12 -19.29
C PHE A 6 7.85 10.15 -20.28
N LYS A 7 8.18 11.34 -20.77
CA LYS A 7 9.32 11.55 -21.68
C LYS A 7 10.59 11.61 -20.85
N VAL A 8 11.65 10.95 -21.33
CA VAL A 8 12.96 10.92 -20.68
C VAL A 8 14.04 11.13 -21.73
N SER A 9 15.14 11.77 -21.36
CA SER A 9 16.30 11.86 -22.23
C SER A 9 16.91 10.47 -22.47
N VAL A 10 17.66 10.31 -23.55
CA VAL A 10 18.36 9.05 -23.86
C VAL A 10 19.37 8.68 -22.77
N GLN A 11 20.04 9.69 -22.18
CA GLN A 11 21.02 9.49 -21.12
C GLN A 11 20.35 8.96 -19.84
N ASP A 12 19.25 9.58 -19.43
CA ASP A 12 18.49 9.15 -18.26
C ASP A 12 17.87 7.76 -18.45
N ALA A 13 17.37 7.45 -19.64
CA ALA A 13 16.85 6.13 -19.96
C ALA A 13 17.92 5.04 -19.81
N ARG A 14 19.17 5.30 -20.22
CA ARG A 14 20.30 4.38 -20.02
C ARG A 14 20.61 4.20 -18.53
N ARG A 15 20.67 5.31 -17.78
CA ARG A 15 20.92 5.30 -16.33
C ARG A 15 19.86 4.49 -15.58
N LEU A 16 18.57 4.71 -15.85
CA LEU A 16 17.47 3.98 -15.23
C LEU A 16 17.55 2.47 -15.50
N ARG A 17 17.91 2.07 -16.72
CA ARG A 17 18.10 0.64 -17.07
C ARG A 17 19.27 0.01 -16.33
N GLN A 18 20.39 0.73 -16.17
CA GLN A 18 21.53 0.24 -15.40
C GLN A 18 21.16 0.06 -13.92
N LEU A 19 20.43 1.00 -13.32
CA LEU A 19 19.99 0.93 -11.93
C LEU A 19 19.01 -0.25 -11.71
N ALA A 20 18.06 -0.45 -12.62
CA ALA A 20 17.15 -1.59 -12.57
C ALA A 20 17.90 -2.93 -12.68
N LYS A 21 18.88 -3.01 -13.59
CA LYS A 21 19.73 -4.20 -13.76
C LYS A 21 20.57 -4.49 -12.52
N ALA A 22 21.14 -3.47 -11.89
CA ALA A 22 21.91 -3.62 -10.66
C ALA A 22 21.06 -4.20 -9.51
N ARG A 23 19.75 -3.92 -9.50
CA ARG A 23 18.79 -4.49 -8.55
C ARG A 23 18.08 -5.75 -9.04
N GLN A 24 18.47 -6.32 -10.17
CA GLN A 24 17.86 -7.51 -10.78
C GLN A 24 16.32 -7.40 -10.96
N THR A 25 15.83 -6.18 -11.24
CA THR A 25 14.40 -5.90 -11.44
C THR A 25 14.13 -5.29 -12.80
N THR A 26 12.87 -5.30 -13.24
CA THR A 26 12.46 -4.57 -14.45
C THR A 26 12.47 -3.06 -14.19
N VAL A 27 12.59 -2.25 -15.24
CA VAL A 27 12.61 -0.78 -15.10
C VAL A 27 11.34 -0.25 -14.43
N SER A 28 10.18 -0.81 -14.75
CA SER A 28 8.91 -0.41 -14.14
C SER A 28 8.79 -0.85 -12.67
N ALA A 29 9.32 -2.02 -12.30
CA ALA A 29 9.37 -2.46 -10.91
C ALA A 29 10.34 -1.59 -10.09
N TYR A 30 11.52 -1.30 -10.65
CA TYR A 30 12.50 -0.40 -10.06
C TYR A 30 11.88 0.97 -9.79
N LEU A 31 11.28 1.61 -10.80
CA LEU A 31 10.65 2.92 -10.66
C LEU A 31 9.55 2.93 -9.60
N ARG A 32 8.70 1.89 -9.56
CA ARG A 32 7.67 1.77 -8.52
C ARG A 32 8.27 1.65 -7.11
N SER A 33 9.32 0.84 -6.95
CA SER A 33 9.98 0.65 -5.64
C SER A 33 10.66 1.91 -5.11
N VAL A 34 11.05 2.82 -6.00
CA VAL A 34 11.71 4.08 -5.62
C VAL A 34 10.69 5.20 -5.42
N ALA A 35 9.64 5.24 -6.24
CA ALA A 35 8.63 6.30 -6.21
C ALA A 35 7.56 6.09 -5.13
N LEU A 36 7.29 4.84 -4.75
CA LEU A 36 6.28 4.51 -3.75
C LEU A 36 6.95 3.96 -2.49
N PRO A 37 6.40 4.26 -1.30
CA PRO A 37 6.81 3.54 -0.09
C PRO A 37 6.58 2.04 -0.29
N PRO A 38 7.35 1.16 0.39
CA PRO A 38 7.07 -0.26 0.36
C PRO A 38 5.61 -0.47 0.75
N GLN A 39 4.86 -1.16 -0.10
CA GLN A 39 3.51 -1.59 0.25
C GLN A 39 3.67 -2.56 1.42
N SER A 40 3.49 -2.05 2.63
CA SER A 40 3.18 -2.88 3.77
C SER A 40 1.78 -3.43 3.51
N GLU A 41 1.68 -4.53 2.78
CA GLU A 41 0.51 -5.40 2.87
C GLU A 41 0.50 -5.90 4.31
N ALA A 42 -0.21 -5.18 5.19
CA ALA A 42 -0.38 -5.61 6.55
C ALA A 42 -1.01 -7.01 6.49
N ALA A 43 -0.32 -8.00 7.07
CA ALA A 43 -0.84 -9.36 7.11
C ALA A 43 -2.24 -9.31 7.75
N LEU A 44 -3.25 -9.74 6.98
CA LEU A 44 -4.62 -9.83 7.48
C LEU A 44 -4.70 -11.06 8.38
N ASP A 45 -5.14 -10.88 9.61
CA ASP A 45 -5.49 -11.99 10.50
C ASP A 45 -7.02 -12.05 10.55
N LEU A 46 -7.62 -12.86 9.68
CA LEU A 46 -9.08 -12.92 9.57
C LEU A 46 -9.65 -13.91 10.57
N GLN A 47 -10.45 -13.42 11.51
CA GLN A 47 -11.14 -14.22 12.51
C GLN A 47 -12.65 -14.06 12.36
N THR A 48 -13.41 -15.05 12.83
CA THR A 48 -14.88 -15.01 12.80
C THR A 48 -15.41 -14.41 14.09
N HIS A 49 -16.23 -13.35 13.99
CA HIS A 49 -16.79 -12.69 15.17
C HIS A 49 -17.86 -13.59 15.83
N PRO A 50 -17.77 -13.85 17.14
CA PRO A 50 -18.60 -14.86 17.81
C PRO A 50 -20.09 -14.49 17.86
N VAL A 51 -20.44 -13.21 17.79
CA VAL A 51 -21.84 -12.75 17.89
C VAL A 51 -22.48 -12.55 16.51
N SER A 52 -21.72 -12.05 15.54
CA SER A 52 -22.27 -11.67 14.22
C SER A 52 -21.97 -12.68 13.12
N GLY A 53 -21.03 -13.61 13.33
CA GLY A 53 -20.57 -14.57 12.32
C GLY A 53 -19.77 -13.94 11.17
N CYS A 54 -19.59 -12.62 11.16
CA CYS A 54 -18.83 -11.91 10.14
C CYS A 54 -17.32 -12.10 10.35
N LEU A 55 -16.57 -12.14 9.25
CA LEU A 55 -15.12 -12.07 9.30
C LEU A 55 -14.67 -10.65 9.70
N TYR A 56 -13.72 -10.56 10.61
CA TYR A 56 -13.05 -9.32 10.99
C TYR A 56 -11.54 -9.50 10.97
N ASN A 57 -10.81 -8.41 10.69
CA ASN A 57 -9.36 -8.41 10.77
C ASN A 57 -8.92 -8.18 12.22
N ALA A 58 -8.36 -9.21 12.85
CA ALA A 58 -7.80 -9.23 14.19
C ALA A 58 -6.31 -8.83 14.26
N ALA A 59 -5.70 -8.46 13.13
CA ALA A 59 -4.31 -8.01 13.10
C ALA A 59 -4.13 -6.81 14.05
N ALA A 60 -2.97 -6.74 14.72
CA ALA A 60 -2.61 -5.65 15.63
C ALA A 60 -2.63 -4.30 14.88
N GLY A 61 -3.75 -3.60 14.99
CA GLY A 61 -4.02 -2.35 14.30
C GLY A 61 -4.04 -1.16 15.25
N ARG A 62 -4.44 0.00 14.70
CA ARG A 62 -4.69 1.20 15.49
C ARG A 62 -5.86 0.92 16.45
N VAL A 63 -5.58 0.91 17.74
CA VAL A 63 -6.61 0.82 18.79
C VAL A 63 -7.44 2.10 18.74
N VAL A 64 -8.72 1.98 18.40
CA VAL A 64 -9.68 3.08 18.39
C VAL A 64 -10.43 3.06 19.72
N SER A 65 -10.51 4.20 20.40
CA SER A 65 -11.25 4.30 21.66
C SER A 65 -12.75 4.52 21.43
N ASP A 66 -13.59 4.12 22.39
CA ASP A 66 -15.04 4.36 22.34
C ASP A 66 -15.40 5.84 22.11
N ALA A 67 -14.60 6.76 22.66
CA ALA A 67 -14.79 8.19 22.45
C ALA A 67 -14.61 8.59 20.97
N GLN A 68 -13.63 8.00 20.28
CA GLN A 68 -13.40 8.24 18.85
C GLN A 68 -14.52 7.65 17.99
N ILE A 69 -15.04 6.47 18.37
CA ILE A 69 -16.18 5.83 17.69
C ILE A 69 -17.42 6.73 17.81
N ARG A 70 -17.74 7.20 19.02
CA ARG A 70 -18.89 8.09 19.23
C ARG A 70 -18.76 9.40 18.47
N ALA A 71 -17.57 9.98 18.45
CA ALA A 71 -17.32 11.23 17.72
C ALA A 71 -17.50 11.06 16.21
N THR A 72 -17.04 9.94 15.63
CA THR A 72 -17.22 9.66 14.19
C THR A 72 -18.68 9.37 13.85
N LEU A 73 -19.39 8.60 14.69
CA LEU A 73 -20.82 8.34 14.50
C LEU A 73 -21.67 9.61 14.62
N ALA A 74 -21.30 10.54 15.51
CA ALA A 74 -22.01 11.81 15.65
C ALA A 74 -21.86 12.74 14.42
N SER A 75 -20.79 12.56 13.64
CA SER A 75 -20.53 13.31 12.40
C SER A 75 -21.10 12.63 11.14
N PHE A 76 -21.71 11.46 11.25
CA PHE A 76 -22.35 10.78 10.14
C PHE A 76 -23.74 11.41 9.90
N PRO A 77 -24.06 11.87 8.67
CA PRO A 77 -25.37 12.45 8.33
C PRO A 77 -26.50 11.42 8.39
#